data_AF-A0A9X9A1W7-F1
#
_entry.id   AF-A0A9X9A1W7-F1
#
_cell.length_a   1.000
_cell.length_b   1.000
_cell.length_c   1.000
_cell.angle_alpha   90.00
_cell.angle_beta   90.00
_cell.angle_gamma   90.00
#
_symmetry.space_group_name_H-M   'P 1'
#
loop_
_entity.id
_entity.type
_entity.pdbx_description
1 polymer ?
#
loop_
_entity_poly.entity_id
_entity_poly.type
_entity_poly.pdbx_seq_one_letter_code
_entity_poly.pdbx_strand_id
1 'polypeptide(L)'
;MDLEQKQRPLGRPRQNKNTKSTKETILEVATRLFLTQNYQVVSMDEVAKVCGVTKATVYYYYSTKADLFTATMTQMMIRIRENMSQILSTNKTLEERLLDFAKVYLHATMDIDMKNFMKDAKLSLSEEQLKQLKNAEDNMYE
;
A
#
# COMPACT_ATOMS: atom_id res chain seq x y z
N MET A 1 32.66 -38.58 -28.81
CA MET A 1 31.98 -38.39 -27.51
C MET A 1 31.93 -36.90 -27.27
N ASP A 2 30.88 -36.25 -27.77
CA ASP A 2 30.70 -34.81 -27.76
C ASP A 2 30.33 -34.32 -26.35
N LEU A 3 31.14 -33.39 -25.84
CA LEU A 3 30.87 -32.65 -24.62
C LEU A 3 29.98 -31.45 -24.97
N GLU A 4 28.67 -31.64 -24.90
CA GLU A 4 27.70 -30.55 -25.02
C GLU A 4 27.80 -29.63 -23.78
N GLN A 5 28.46 -28.49 -23.96
CA GLN A 5 28.45 -27.39 -22.99
C GLN A 5 27.04 -26.78 -22.93
N LYS A 6 26.23 -27.22 -21.95
CA LYS A 6 24.97 -26.53 -21.59
C LYS A 6 25.29 -25.12 -21.12
N GLN A 7 25.04 -24.13 -22.00
CA GLN A 7 25.03 -22.72 -21.64
C GLN A 7 24.03 -22.50 -20.49
N ARG A 8 24.53 -21.99 -19.35
CA ARG A 8 23.71 -21.56 -18.22
C ARG A 8 22.98 -20.28 -18.62
N PRO A 9 21.65 -20.16 -18.48
CA PRO A 9 20.97 -18.94 -18.88
C PRO A 9 21.41 -17.76 -18.00
N LEU A 10 21.84 -16.71 -18.69
CA LEU A 10 22.39 -15.47 -18.17
C LEU A 10 21.33 -14.67 -17.39
N GLY A 11 21.60 -14.36 -16.13
CA GLY A 11 21.17 -13.16 -15.42
C GLY A 11 19.67 -12.93 -15.18
N ARG A 12 19.35 -12.16 -14.13
CA ARG A 12 17.98 -11.67 -13.89
C ARG A 12 17.53 -10.86 -15.12
N PRO A 13 16.36 -11.15 -15.72
CA PRO A 13 15.86 -10.36 -16.83
C PRO A 13 15.81 -8.88 -16.43
N ARG A 14 16.35 -8.01 -17.28
CA ARG A 14 16.34 -6.56 -17.12
C ARG A 14 14.90 -6.11 -16.90
N GLN A 15 14.59 -5.62 -15.70
CA GLN A 15 13.24 -5.19 -15.31
C GLN A 15 12.70 -4.23 -16.38
N ASN A 16 11.58 -4.64 -16.97
CA ASN A 16 10.85 -3.83 -17.94
C ASN A 16 10.30 -2.62 -17.18
N LYS A 17 10.50 -1.39 -17.66
CA LYS A 17 10.08 -0.15 -16.95
C LYS A 17 8.56 -0.08 -16.68
N ASN A 18 7.78 -0.95 -17.30
CA ASN A 18 6.32 -1.05 -17.14
C ASN A 18 5.85 -2.18 -16.20
N THR A 19 6.76 -2.96 -15.59
CA THR A 19 6.37 -3.98 -14.60
C THR A 19 6.42 -3.40 -13.20
N LYS A 20 5.29 -3.49 -12.48
CA LYS A 20 5.16 -3.12 -11.06
C LYS A 20 6.31 -3.71 -10.25
N SER A 21 6.98 -2.89 -9.45
CA SER A 21 8.10 -3.35 -8.66
C SER A 21 7.64 -4.35 -7.59
N THR A 22 8.56 -5.18 -7.09
CA THR A 22 8.25 -6.09 -5.99
C THR A 22 7.78 -5.33 -4.74
N LYS A 23 8.37 -4.16 -4.46
CA LYS A 23 7.96 -3.29 -3.36
C LYS A 23 6.51 -2.81 -3.52
N GLU A 24 6.14 -2.33 -4.71
CA GLU A 24 4.77 -1.89 -4.99
C GLU A 24 3.74 -3.03 -4.93
N THR A 25 4.15 -4.23 -5.35
CA THR A 25 3.30 -5.44 -5.27
C THR A 25 3.04 -5.81 -3.81
N ILE A 26 4.09 -5.83 -2.97
CA ILE A 26 3.97 -6.07 -1.54
C ILE A 26 3.03 -5.05 -0.90
N LEU A 27 3.22 -3.77 -1.22
CA LEU A 27 2.42 -2.68 -0.65
C LEU A 27 0.95 -2.80 -1.03
N GLU A 28 0.63 -3.08 -2.29
CA GLU A 28 -0.76 -3.27 -2.74
C GLU A 28 -1.45 -4.48 -2.11
N VAL A 29 -0.75 -5.62 -2.03
CA VAL A 29 -1.27 -6.82 -1.39
C VAL A 29 -1.50 -6.56 0.10
N ALA A 30 -0.54 -5.92 0.77
CA ALA A 30 -0.68 -5.52 2.16
C ALA A 30 -1.86 -4.57 2.36
N THR A 31 -2.06 -3.59 1.46
CA THR A 31 -3.24 -2.70 1.49
C THR A 31 -4.53 -3.49 1.51
N ARG A 32 -4.69 -4.45 0.58
CA ARG A 32 -5.92 -5.25 0.52
C ARG A 32 -6.08 -6.12 1.75
N LEU A 33 -5.02 -6.79 2.21
CA LEU A 33 -5.09 -7.66 3.38
C LEU A 33 -5.44 -6.87 4.63
N PHE A 34 -4.80 -5.74 4.86
CA PHE A 34 -5.11 -4.86 5.98
C PHE A 34 -6.53 -4.30 5.88
N LEU A 35 -7.00 -3.82 4.73
CA LEU A 35 -8.38 -3.30 4.62
C LEU A 35 -9.47 -4.36 4.82
N THR A 36 -9.18 -5.62 4.54
CA THR A 36 -10.16 -6.72 4.65
C THR A 36 -10.02 -7.52 5.95
N GLN A 37 -8.87 -7.44 6.59
CA GLN A 37 -8.54 -8.17 7.81
C GLN A 37 -7.88 -7.21 8.81
N ASN A 38 -8.42 -7.15 10.03
CA ASN A 38 -7.87 -6.30 11.11
C ASN A 38 -6.36 -6.48 11.28
N TYR A 39 -5.68 -5.42 11.73
CA TYR A 39 -4.22 -5.39 11.90
C TYR A 39 -3.69 -6.68 12.53
N GLN A 40 -4.29 -7.18 13.60
CA GLN A 40 -3.82 -8.36 14.34
C GLN A 40 -3.76 -9.64 13.49
N VAL A 41 -4.70 -9.83 12.55
CA VAL A 41 -4.84 -11.07 11.78
C VAL A 41 -3.74 -11.20 10.73
N VAL A 42 -3.43 -10.12 10.01
CA VAL A 42 -2.48 -10.13 8.90
C VAL A 42 -1.06 -10.47 9.38
N SER A 43 -0.39 -11.40 8.71
CA SER A 43 1.02 -11.72 9.01
C SER A 43 1.96 -11.39 7.84
N MET A 44 3.24 -11.16 8.15
CA MET A 44 4.26 -10.95 7.10
C MET A 44 4.39 -12.17 6.18
N ASP A 45 4.13 -13.37 6.71
CA ASP A 45 4.22 -14.63 5.96
C ASP A 45 3.04 -14.79 5.01
N GLU A 46 1.84 -14.41 5.44
CA GLU A 46 0.66 -14.34 4.58
C GLU A 46 0.87 -13.34 3.44
N VAL A 47 1.40 -12.15 3.73
CA VAL A 47 1.74 -11.15 2.70
C VAL A 47 2.72 -11.75 1.69
N ALA A 48 3.80 -12.39 2.15
CA ALA A 48 4.79 -13.04 1.28
C ALA A 48 4.14 -14.11 0.38
N LYS A 49 3.31 -14.98 0.97
CA LYS A 49 2.59 -16.04 0.27
C LYS A 49 1.68 -15.50 -0.81
N VAL A 50 0.86 -14.49 -0.51
CA VAL A 50 -0.08 -13.89 -1.47
C VAL A 50 0.66 -13.13 -2.57
N CYS A 51 1.81 -12.53 -2.27
CA CYS A 51 2.66 -11.87 -3.27
C CYS A 51 3.45 -12.85 -4.15
N GLY A 52 3.53 -14.14 -3.79
CA GLY A 52 4.38 -15.12 -4.48
C GLY A 52 5.87 -14.85 -4.31
N VAL A 53 6.27 -14.23 -3.19
CA VAL A 53 7.68 -13.92 -2.87
C VAL A 53 8.12 -14.64 -1.59
N THR A 54 9.43 -14.68 -1.35
CA THR A 54 9.94 -15.26 -0.10
C THR A 54 9.69 -14.33 1.09
N LYS A 55 9.58 -14.89 2.30
CA LYS A 55 9.54 -14.13 3.55
C LYS A 55 10.69 -13.12 3.63
N ALA A 56 11.92 -13.58 3.34
CA ALA A 56 13.12 -12.73 3.34
C ALA A 56 12.98 -11.51 2.41
N THR A 57 12.29 -11.65 1.27
CA THR A 57 12.03 -10.53 0.36
C THR A 57 11.10 -9.48 0.97
N VAL A 58 10.07 -9.89 1.72
CA VAL A 58 9.19 -8.93 2.41
C VAL A 58 9.95 -8.20 3.52
N TYR A 59 10.68 -8.94 4.35
CA TYR A 59 11.48 -8.37 5.44
C TYR A 59 12.62 -7.46 4.96
N TYR A 60 13.13 -7.69 3.74
CA TYR A 60 14.10 -6.79 3.11
C TYR A 60 13.52 -5.39 2.85
N TYR A 61 12.24 -5.29 2.48
CA TYR A 61 11.60 -4.00 2.22
C TYR A 61 10.95 -3.39 3.47
N TYR A 62 10.45 -4.23 4.37
CA TYR A 62 9.74 -3.82 5.57
C TYR A 62 10.15 -4.70 6.75
N SER A 63 10.99 -4.16 7.64
CA SER A 63 11.60 -4.91 8.75
C SER A 63 10.57 -5.46 9.73
N THR A 64 9.46 -4.75 9.93
CA THR A 64 8.39 -5.15 10.82
C THR A 64 7.02 -5.04 10.15
N LYS A 65 6.03 -5.74 10.73
CA LYS A 65 4.62 -5.58 10.36
C LYS A 65 4.13 -4.14 10.55
N ALA A 66 4.62 -3.46 11.58
CA ALA A 66 4.31 -2.06 11.85
C ALA A 66 4.85 -1.14 10.74
N ASP A 67 6.06 -1.40 10.22
CA ASP A 67 6.62 -0.65 9.10
C ASP A 67 5.80 -0.84 7.82
N LEU A 68 5.46 -2.10 7.51
CA LEU A 68 4.63 -2.42 6.36
C LEU A 68 3.25 -1.75 6.48
N PHE A 69 2.62 -1.84 7.65
CA PHE A 69 1.33 -1.21 7.92
C PHE A 69 1.39 0.31 7.75
N THR A 70 2.40 0.95 8.37
CA THR A 70 2.59 2.40 8.31
C THR A 70 2.75 2.88 6.87
N ALA A 71 3.58 2.18 6.09
CA ALA A 71 3.75 2.48 4.67
C ALA A 71 2.46 2.27 3.88
N THR A 72 1.71 1.22 4.20
CA THR A 72 0.44 0.87 3.53
C THR A 72 -0.60 1.96 3.73
N MET A 73 -0.83 2.39 4.99
CA MET A 73 -1.81 3.43 5.31
C MET A 73 -1.39 4.78 4.76
N THR A 74 -0.10 5.13 4.87
CA THR A 74 0.45 6.37 4.28
C THR A 74 0.21 6.43 2.77
N GLN A 75 0.52 5.34 2.06
CA GLN A 75 0.35 5.29 0.60
C GLN A 75 -1.12 5.37 0.19
N MET A 76 -2.03 4.79 0.98
CA MET A 76 -3.46 4.87 0.76
C MET A 76 -3.95 6.31 0.87
N MET A 77 -3.59 7.02 1.95
CA MET A 77 -3.96 8.43 2.15
C MET A 77 -3.43 9.32 1.01
N ILE A 78 -2.19 9.09 0.57
CA ILE A 78 -1.61 9.78 -0.60
C ILE A 78 -2.46 9.55 -1.86
N ARG A 79 -2.84 8.30 -2.14
CA ARG A 79 -3.67 7.98 -3.33
C ARG A 79 -5.06 8.59 -3.26
N ILE A 80 -5.67 8.61 -2.07
CA ILE A 80 -6.97 9.24 -1.85
C ILE A 80 -6.88 10.73 -2.18
N ARG A 81 -5.86 11.41 -1.64
CA ARG A 81 -5.60 12.83 -1.93
C ARG A 81 -5.36 13.08 -3.41
N GLU A 82 -4.51 12.27 -4.05
CA GLU A 82 -4.24 12.39 -5.49
C GLU A 82 -5.52 12.25 -6.31
N ASN A 83 -6.36 11.27 -6.00
CA ASN A 83 -7.64 11.07 -6.68
C ASN A 83 -8.59 12.27 -6.49
N MET A 84 -8.68 12.79 -5.26
CA MET A 84 -9.45 14.00 -4.95
C MET A 84 -8.94 15.22 -5.73
N SER A 85 -7.63 15.44 -5.75
CA SER A 85 -7.00 16.53 -6.50
C SER A 85 -7.27 16.42 -8.01
N GLN A 86 -7.23 15.21 -8.57
CA GLN A 86 -7.59 14.95 -9.97
C GLN A 86 -9.04 15.31 -10.26
N ILE A 87 -9.99 14.91 -9.39
CA ILE A 87 -11.42 15.25 -9.54
C ILE A 87 -11.62 16.77 -9.57
N LEU A 88 -11.00 17.49 -8.63
CA LEU A 88 -11.09 18.95 -8.55
C LEU A 88 -10.43 19.65 -9.75
N SER A 89 -9.46 19.02 -10.39
CA SER A 89 -8.74 19.56 -11.56
C SER A 89 -9.41 19.25 -12.90
N THR A 90 -10.54 18.52 -12.91
CA THR A 90 -11.27 18.24 -14.17
C THR A 90 -11.95 19.49 -14.74
N ASN A 91 -12.27 19.45 -16.04
CA ASN A 91 -13.01 20.52 -16.73
C ASN A 91 -14.54 20.46 -16.52
N LYS A 92 -15.02 19.69 -15.53
CA LYS A 92 -16.45 19.61 -15.19
C LYS A 92 -16.91 20.86 -14.45
N THR A 93 -18.23 21.03 -14.33
CA THR A 93 -18.80 22.12 -13.51
C THR A 93 -18.39 21.98 -12.03
N LEU A 94 -18.48 23.07 -11.26
CA LEU A 94 -18.19 23.02 -9.82
C LEU A 94 -19.08 22.01 -9.10
N GLU A 95 -20.37 21.99 -9.43
CA GLU A 95 -21.35 21.06 -8.85
C GLU A 95 -20.95 19.60 -9.08
N GLU A 96 -20.63 19.23 -10.33
CA GLU A 96 -20.22 17.87 -10.66
C GLU A 96 -18.92 17.47 -9.94
N ARG A 97 -17.94 18.38 -9.86
CA ARG A 97 -16.68 18.13 -9.15
C ARG A 97 -16.90 17.91 -7.66
N LEU A 98 -17.74 18.74 -7.02
CA LEU A 98 -18.07 18.58 -5.61
C LEU A 98 -18.84 17.29 -5.34
N LEU A 99 -19.76 16.90 -6.23
CA LEU A 99 -20.50 15.65 -6.12
C LEU A 99 -19.57 14.43 -6.26
N ASP A 100 -18.68 14.43 -7.26
CA ASP A 100 -17.70 13.35 -7.46
C ASP A 100 -16.71 13.28 -6.30
N PHE A 101 -16.24 14.43 -5.80
CA PHE A 101 -15.40 14.52 -4.62
C PHE A 101 -16.10 13.92 -3.41
N ALA A 102 -17.35 14.32 -3.13
CA ALA A 102 -18.11 13.84 -1.99
C ALA A 102 -18.32 12.32 -2.05
N LYS A 103 -18.64 11.75 -3.22
CA LYS A 103 -18.77 10.30 -3.40
C LYS A 103 -17.47 9.57 -3.07
N VAL A 104 -16.34 10.03 -3.61
CA VAL A 104 -15.03 9.40 -3.36
C VAL A 104 -14.63 9.58 -1.89
N TYR A 105 -14.85 10.74 -1.29
CA TYR A 105 -14.58 10.99 0.11
C TYR A 105 -15.39 10.07 1.03
N LEU A 106 -16.69 9.95 0.79
CA LEU A 106 -17.57 9.09 1.60
C LEU A 106 -17.17 7.61 1.47
N HIS A 107 -16.91 7.11 0.25
CA HIS A 107 -16.41 5.74 0.07
C HIS A 107 -15.07 5.51 0.77
N ALA A 108 -14.14 6.47 0.70
CA ALA A 108 -12.83 6.34 1.31
C ALA A 108 -12.85 6.39 2.85
N THR A 109 -13.84 7.06 3.46
CA THR A 109 -13.85 7.33 4.91
C THR A 109 -14.95 6.59 5.68
N MET A 110 -16.04 6.18 5.02
CA MET A 110 -17.16 5.47 5.66
C MET A 110 -17.10 3.95 5.48
N ASP A 111 -16.63 3.46 4.34
CA ASP A 111 -16.52 2.01 4.11
C ASP A 111 -15.31 1.41 4.86
N ILE A 112 -14.37 2.25 5.28
CA ILE A 112 -13.20 1.85 6.07
C ILE A 112 -13.44 2.27 7.52
N ASP A 113 -13.60 1.30 8.42
CA ASP A 113 -13.62 1.54 9.86
C ASP A 113 -12.21 1.84 10.38
N MET A 114 -11.67 2.99 9.94
CA MET A 114 -10.32 3.46 10.29
C MET A 114 -10.14 3.58 11.80
N LYS A 115 -11.22 3.86 12.53
CA LYS A 115 -11.17 4.05 13.98
C LYS A 115 -10.85 2.74 14.69
N ASN A 116 -11.52 1.65 14.33
CA ASN A 116 -11.21 0.34 14.85
C ASN A 116 -9.87 -0.18 14.30
N PHE A 117 -9.59 0.08 13.03
CA PHE A 117 -8.34 -0.33 12.39
C PHE A 117 -7.10 0.25 13.08
N MET A 118 -7.16 1.54 13.40
CA MET A 118 -6.08 2.25 14.09
C MET A 118 -5.99 1.90 15.57
N LYS A 119 -7.09 1.51 16.23
CA LYS A 119 -7.08 1.15 17.65
C LYS A 119 -6.16 -0.04 17.91
N ASP A 120 -6.30 -1.11 17.13
CA ASP A 120 -5.52 -2.32 17.32
C ASP A 120 -4.07 -2.16 16.87
N ALA A 121 -3.83 -1.37 15.82
CA ALA A 121 -2.49 -1.08 15.32
C ALA A 121 -1.70 -0.16 16.27
N LYS A 122 -2.37 0.81 16.93
CA LYS A 122 -1.74 1.78 17.84
C LYS A 122 -0.93 1.15 18.97
N LEU A 123 -1.31 -0.05 19.41
CA LEU A 123 -0.59 -0.78 20.46
C LEU A 123 0.76 -1.33 19.98
N SER A 124 0.97 -1.44 18.66
CA SER A 124 2.17 -2.00 18.05
C SER A 124 3.01 -0.99 17.27
N LEU A 125 2.53 0.25 17.12
CA LEU A 125 3.19 1.32 16.39
C LEU A 125 4.08 2.15 17.34
N SER A 126 5.24 2.58 16.85
CA SER A 126 6.09 3.54 17.56
C SER A 126 5.50 4.96 17.51
N GLU A 127 5.97 5.86 18.39
CA GLU A 127 5.57 7.27 18.35
C GLU A 127 5.88 7.93 17.01
N GLU A 128 7.01 7.57 16.39
CA GLU A 128 7.41 8.08 15.07
C GLU A 128 6.44 7.61 13.98
N GLN A 129 6.05 6.33 14.00
CA GLN A 129 5.09 5.78 13.05
C GLN A 129 3.70 6.42 13.24
N LEU A 130 3.26 6.63 14.49
CA LEU A 130 2.01 7.33 14.78
C LEU A 130 2.02 8.77 14.27
N LYS A 131 3.14 9.48 14.46
CA LYS A 131 3.34 10.84 13.93
C LYS A 131 3.33 10.84 12.41
N GLN A 132 3.96 9.87 11.76
CA GLN A 132 3.92 9.72 10.31
C GLN A 132 2.50 9.53 9.79
N LEU A 133 1.71 8.64 10.42
CA LEU A 133 0.32 8.41 10.03
C LEU A 133 -0.54 9.66 10.22
N LYS A 134 -0.36 10.35 11.35
CA LYS A 134 -1.06 11.62 11.59
C LYS A 134 -0.71 12.67 10.53
N ASN A 135 0.58 12.85 10.22
CA ASN A 135 0.99 13.78 9.18
C ASN A 135 0.41 13.40 7.80
N ALA A 136 0.35 12.10 7.48
CA ALA A 136 -0.26 11.65 6.23
C ALA A 136 -1.78 11.90 6.18
N GLU A 137 -2.46 11.77 7.31
CA GLU A 137 -3.88 12.10 7.47
C GLU A 137 -4.12 13.60 7.32
N ASP A 138 -3.34 14.44 8.02
CA ASP A 138 -3.45 15.91 7.96
C ASP A 138 -3.19 16.41 6.52
N ASN A 139 -2.14 15.89 5.87
CA ASN A 139 -1.79 16.23 4.49
C ASN A 139 -2.82 15.73 3.45
N MET A 140 -3.78 14.89 3.83
CA MET A 140 -4.84 14.43 2.94
C MET A 140 -5.84 15.55 2.61
N TYR A 141 -5.91 16.57 3.47
CA TYR A 141 -6.85 17.70 3.38
C TYR A 141 -6.22 19.01 2.87
N GLU A 142 -4.90 19.04 2.70
CA GLU A 142 -4.16 20.15 2.08
C GLU A 142 -4.14 20.04 0.55
#